data_AF-A0A2I2L1X4-F1
#
_entry.id   AF-A0A2I2L1X4-F1
#
_cell.length_a   1.000
_cell.length_b   1.000
_cell.length_c   1.000
_cell.angle_alpha   90.00
_cell.angle_beta   90.00
_cell.angle_gamma   90.00
#
_symmetry.space_group_name_H-M   'P 1'
#
loop_
_entity.id
_entity.type
_entity.pdbx_description
1 polymer ?
#
loop_
_entity_poly.entity_id
_entity_poly.type
_entity_poly.pdbx_seq_one_letter_code
_entity_poly.pdbx_strand_id
1 'polypeptide(L)'
;MSAIADGVYRISIDGRDNLTLSSPDRNNILLLPGEGPGQEWEIRNSGVGSNGDSTYTIRRASDPLFVGYDGDPDVFERVRPLPQPREWRITEGPRPGTITIGVVDNALTLGLHPALIFPPLVALSPVFAEDRGWALQPAG
;
A
#
# COMPACT_ATOMS: atom_id res chain seq x y z
N MET A 1 -17.06 9.24 5.75
CA MET A 1 -15.67 8.75 5.65
C MET A 1 -14.75 9.90 5.98
N SER A 2 -13.80 9.73 6.89
CA SER A 2 -12.79 10.75 7.18
C SER A 2 -11.62 10.56 6.22
N ALA A 3 -11.13 11.65 5.63
CA ALA A 3 -9.88 11.60 4.88
C ALA A 3 -8.73 11.16 5.80
N ILE A 4 -7.77 10.41 5.24
CA ILE A 4 -6.52 10.10 5.94
C ILE A 4 -5.71 11.39 5.98
N ALA A 5 -5.21 11.76 7.16
CA ALA A 5 -4.35 12.94 7.29
C ALA A 5 -3.01 12.70 6.60
N ASP A 6 -2.48 13.72 5.93
CA ASP A 6 -1.14 13.65 5.37
C ASP A 6 -0.11 13.40 6.48
N GLY A 7 0.84 12.49 6.24
CA GLY A 7 1.84 12.14 7.24
C GLY A 7 2.65 10.91 6.88
N VAL A 8 3.59 10.57 7.76
CA VAL A 8 4.40 9.36 7.64
C VAL A 8 3.79 8.27 8.51
N TYR A 9 3.60 7.10 7.91
CA TYR A 9 2.96 5.95 8.50
C TYR A 9 3.77 4.68 8.27
N ARG A 10 3.61 3.72 9.17
CA ARG A 10 3.86 2.30 8.92
C ARG A 10 2.54 1.67 8.49
N ILE A 11 2.58 0.98 7.35
CA ILE A 11 1.42 0.32 6.76
C ILE A 11 1.57 -1.17 7.06
N SER A 12 0.75 -1.70 7.97
CA SER A 12 0.86 -3.09 8.42
C SER A 12 -0.33 -3.93 7.98
N ILE A 13 -0.10 -5.22 7.78
CA ILE A 13 -1.16 -6.22 7.69
C ILE A 13 -1.14 -7.08 8.95
N ASP A 14 -2.32 -7.39 9.48
CA ASP A 14 -2.49 -8.15 10.72
C ASP A 14 -1.78 -7.57 11.97
N GLY A 15 -1.36 -6.30 11.91
CA GLY A 15 -0.59 -5.65 12.98
C GLY A 15 0.76 -6.32 13.24
N ARG A 16 1.28 -7.11 12.28
CA ARG A 16 2.53 -7.87 12.42
C ARG A 16 3.55 -7.50 11.38
N ASP A 17 3.16 -7.60 10.12
CA ASP A 17 4.07 -7.42 9.00
C ASP A 17 3.83 -6.07 8.33
N ASN A 18 4.92 -5.34 8.11
CA ASN A 18 4.91 -4.00 7.57
C ASN A 18 5.29 -4.01 6.09
N LEU A 19 4.59 -3.18 5.32
CA LEU A 19 4.97 -2.81 3.97
C LEU A 19 6.39 -2.27 4.00
N THR A 20 7.31 -2.95 3.30
CA THR A 20 8.73 -2.66 3.39
C THR A 20 9.33 -2.56 2.00
N LEU A 21 10.10 -1.51 1.78
CA LEU A 21 11.08 -1.45 0.69
C LEU A 21 12.48 -1.58 1.31
N SER A 22 13.04 -2.79 1.29
CA SER A 22 14.35 -3.04 1.87
C SER A 22 15.46 -2.48 0.97
N SER A 23 16.61 -2.16 1.55
CA SER A 23 17.84 -1.96 0.76
C SER A 23 18.76 -3.15 1.03
N PRO A 24 19.41 -3.72 -0.01
CA PRO A 24 19.61 -3.15 -1.35
C PRO A 24 18.52 -3.46 -2.39
N ASP A 25 17.53 -4.30 -2.10
CA ASP A 25 16.48 -4.68 -3.08
C ASP A 25 15.47 -3.55 -3.29
N ARG A 26 15.82 -2.61 -4.18
CA ARG A 26 14.95 -1.51 -4.61
C ARG A 26 13.99 -1.90 -5.74
N ASN A 27 13.76 -3.18 -5.99
CA ASN A 27 12.86 -3.61 -7.07
C ASN A 27 11.55 -4.19 -6.57
N ASN A 28 11.47 -4.59 -5.30
CA ASN A 28 10.29 -5.26 -4.75
C ASN A 28 9.82 -4.59 -3.46
N ILE A 29 8.50 -4.49 -3.32
CA ILE A 29 7.85 -4.17 -2.04
C ILE A 29 7.39 -5.49 -1.43
N LEU A 30 7.75 -5.68 -0.17
CA LEU A 30 7.61 -6.95 0.54
C LEU A 30 7.13 -6.71 1.97
N LEU A 31 6.79 -7.78 2.67
CA LEU A 31 6.33 -7.72 4.05
C LEU A 31 7.39 -8.26 5.00
N LEU A 32 7.80 -7.43 5.97
CA LEU A 32 8.70 -7.83 7.06
C LEU A 32 8.07 -7.55 8.42
N PRO A 33 8.30 -8.42 9.41
CA PRO A 33 7.82 -8.21 10.77
C PRO A 33 8.61 -7.11 11.49
N GLY A 34 8.01 -6.56 12.54
CA GLY A 34 8.66 -5.61 13.44
C GLY A 34 8.92 -4.25 12.81
N GLU A 35 9.62 -3.38 13.54
CA GLU A 35 9.98 -2.04 13.08
C GLU A 35 11.42 -2.01 12.56
N GLY A 36 11.61 -1.51 11.34
CA GLY A 36 12.89 -1.49 10.67
C GLY A 36 12.98 -0.47 9.53
N PRO A 37 14.19 -0.27 8.98
CA PRO A 37 14.41 0.71 7.92
C PRO A 37 13.62 0.36 6.65
N GLY A 38 13.07 1.39 6.00
CA GLY A 38 12.31 1.23 4.75
C GLY A 38 10.84 0.83 4.93
N GLN A 39 10.31 0.92 6.15
CA GLN A 39 8.89 0.68 6.47
C GLN A 39 8.06 1.95 6.64
N GLU A 40 8.70 3.10 6.49
CA GLU A 40 8.08 4.41 6.67
C GLU A 40 7.63 4.94 5.31
N TRP A 41 6.33 5.18 5.22
CA TRP A 41 5.65 5.62 4.01
C TRP A 41 4.93 6.93 4.28
N GLU A 42 5.29 7.95 3.53
CA GLU A 42 4.54 9.19 3.46
C GLU A 42 3.29 8.99 2.60
N ILE A 43 2.12 9.19 3.21
CA ILE A 43 0.83 9.21 2.54
C ILE A 43 0.42 10.67 2.39
N ARG A 44 0.10 11.09 1.16
CA ARG A 44 -0.42 12.43 0.88
C ARG A 44 -1.65 12.37 0.00
N ASN A 45 -2.67 13.14 0.35
CA ASN A 45 -3.82 13.37 -0.49
C ASN A 45 -3.39 14.00 -1.81
N SER A 46 -3.78 13.39 -2.94
CA SER A 46 -3.49 13.89 -4.28
C SER A 46 -4.71 14.48 -4.98
N GLY A 47 -5.90 14.30 -4.41
CA GLY A 47 -7.14 14.89 -4.91
C GLY A 47 -8.36 14.01 -4.64
N VAL A 48 -9.28 14.03 -5.60
CA VAL A 48 -10.54 13.30 -5.56
C VAL A 48 -10.70 12.56 -6.89
N GLY A 49 -10.97 11.25 -6.83
CA GLY A 49 -11.20 10.39 -7.97
C GLY A 49 -12.57 10.62 -8.62
N SER A 50 -12.81 9.98 -9.76
CA SER A 50 -14.06 10.17 -10.53
C SER A 50 -15.31 9.72 -9.76
N ASN A 51 -15.15 8.79 -8.83
CA ASN A 51 -16.18 8.27 -7.95
C ASN A 51 -16.45 9.12 -6.69
N GLY A 52 -15.70 10.21 -6.47
CA GLY A 52 -15.82 11.08 -5.30
C GLY A 52 -14.97 10.68 -4.09
N ASP A 53 -14.23 9.56 -4.17
CA ASP A 53 -13.30 9.16 -3.11
C ASP A 53 -12.00 9.96 -3.18
N SER A 54 -11.38 10.23 -2.03
CA SER A 54 -10.06 10.83 -2.01
C SER A 54 -9.00 9.90 -2.61
N THR A 55 -8.13 10.47 -3.43
CA THR A 55 -6.95 9.79 -3.96
C THR A 55 -5.71 10.20 -3.17
N TYR A 56 -4.75 9.27 -3.10
CA TYR A 56 -3.53 9.43 -2.32
C TYR A 56 -2.33 8.93 -3.09
N THR A 57 -1.17 9.53 -2.84
CA THR A 57 0.12 8.95 -3.19
C THR A 57 0.75 8.32 -1.95
N ILE A 58 1.46 7.21 -2.14
CA ILE A 58 2.19 6.53 -1.07
C ILE A 58 3.66 6.53 -1.48
N ARG A 59 4.47 7.38 -0.84
CA ARG A 59 5.89 7.59 -1.13
C ARG A 59 6.72 7.03 0.02
N ARG A 60 7.88 6.46 -0.27
CA ARG A 60 8.84 6.12 0.78
C ARG A 60 9.31 7.39 1.49
N ALA A 61 9.41 7.35 2.81
CA ALA A 61 9.81 8.54 3.58
C ALA A 61 11.26 8.95 3.27
N SER A 62 12.16 7.98 3.10
CA SER A 62 13.60 8.19 2.96
C SER A 62 14.08 8.54 1.54
N ASP A 63 13.30 8.25 0.50
CA ASP A 63 13.71 8.46 -0.90
C ASP A 63 12.49 8.74 -1.81
N PRO A 64 12.66 9.22 -3.05
CA PRO A 64 11.55 9.60 -3.92
C PRO A 64 10.97 8.40 -4.70
N LEU A 65 10.80 7.25 -4.04
CA LEU A 65 10.15 6.08 -4.64
C LEU A 65 8.72 5.94 -4.11
N PHE A 66 7.79 5.61 -5.01
CA PHE A 66 6.37 5.47 -4.72
C PHE A 66 5.94 4.01 -4.83
N VAL A 67 4.95 3.63 -4.02
CA VAL A 67 4.23 2.36 -4.18
C VAL A 67 3.45 2.44 -5.49
N GLY A 68 3.71 1.53 -6.42
CA GLY A 68 3.04 1.52 -7.71
C GLY A 68 3.13 0.18 -8.43
N TYR A 69 2.63 0.16 -9.66
CA TYR A 69 2.61 -0.96 -10.58
C TYR A 69 2.78 -0.43 -12.01
N ASP A 70 3.29 -1.28 -12.90
CA ASP A 70 3.57 -0.93 -14.29
C ASP A 70 2.31 -1.10 -15.16
N GLY A 71 2.15 -0.22 -16.14
CA GLY A 71 1.06 -0.32 -17.12
C GLY A 71 -0.34 -0.23 -16.53
N ASP A 72 -1.24 -1.03 -17.09
CA ASP A 72 -2.63 -1.17 -16.66
C ASP A 72 -2.72 -2.15 -15.46
N PRO A 73 -3.65 -1.92 -14.51
CA PRO A 73 -3.79 -2.79 -13.35
C PRO A 73 -4.30 -4.18 -13.74
N ASP A 74 -3.52 -5.22 -13.43
CA ASP A 74 -3.88 -6.63 -13.66
C ASP A 74 -3.82 -7.44 -12.36
N VAL A 75 -4.55 -8.56 -12.32
CA VAL A 75 -4.60 -9.47 -11.18
C VAL A 75 -3.22 -10.08 -10.95
N PHE A 76 -2.73 -9.96 -9.71
CA PHE A 76 -1.39 -10.37 -9.28
C PHE A 76 -0.24 -9.61 -9.93
N GLU A 77 -0.53 -8.48 -10.61
CA GLU A 77 0.51 -7.55 -11.05
C GLU A 77 1.33 -7.09 -9.85
N ARG A 78 2.65 -7.11 -9.99
CA ARG A 78 3.54 -6.88 -8.86
C ARG A 78 3.49 -5.42 -8.44
N VAL A 79 3.39 -5.20 -7.14
CA VAL A 79 3.60 -3.86 -6.58
C VAL A 79 5.08 -3.66 -6.29
N ARG A 80 5.61 -2.57 -6.84
CA ARG A 80 7.03 -2.26 -6.89
C ARG A 80 7.27 -0.77 -6.63
N PRO A 81 8.47 -0.39 -6.20
CA PRO A 81 8.81 1.02 -6.12
C PRO A 81 8.96 1.61 -7.53
N LEU A 82 8.34 2.76 -7.76
CA LEU A 82 8.44 3.52 -9.01
C LEU A 82 8.89 4.97 -8.73
N PRO A 83 9.64 5.61 -9.64
CA PRO A 83 10.05 7.00 -9.48
C PRO A 83 8.91 8.00 -9.77
N GLN A 84 7.85 7.57 -10.46
CA GLN A 84 6.65 8.38 -10.69
C GLN A 84 5.57 8.07 -9.65
N PRO A 85 4.82 9.08 -9.18
CA PRO A 85 3.70 8.86 -8.28
C PRO A 85 2.60 8.05 -8.95
N ARG A 86 2.03 7.11 -8.20
CA ARG A 86 0.79 6.42 -8.53
C ARG A 86 -0.27 6.79 -7.52
N GLU A 87 -1.46 7.11 -8.02
CA GLU A 87 -2.62 7.38 -7.17
C GLU A 87 -3.28 6.09 -6.71
N TRP A 88 -3.69 6.09 -5.45
CA TRP A 88 -4.40 5.03 -4.78
C TRP A 88 -5.67 5.59 -4.15
N ARG A 89 -6.74 4.82 -4.20
CA ARG A 89 -7.98 5.07 -3.48
C ARG A 89 -7.85 4.46 -2.08
N ILE A 90 -7.97 5.24 -1.02
CA ILE A 90 -7.94 4.70 0.35
C ILE A 90 -9.33 4.83 0.95
N THR A 91 -9.88 3.70 1.37
CA THR A 91 -11.23 3.59 1.96
C THR A 91 -11.22 2.77 3.24
N GLU A 92 -12.32 2.80 3.99
CA GLU A 92 -12.49 1.96 5.18
C GLU A 92 -12.33 0.48 4.81
N GLY A 93 -11.56 -0.23 5.62
CA GLY A 93 -11.26 -1.65 5.42
C GLY A 93 -12.36 -2.57 5.96
N PRO A 94 -12.26 -3.88 5.69
CA PRO A 94 -13.24 -4.88 6.12
C PRO A 94 -13.31 -5.06 7.65
N ARG A 95 -12.30 -4.59 8.39
CA ARG A 95 -12.26 -4.63 9.85
C ARG A 95 -12.22 -3.21 10.44
N PRO A 96 -12.85 -2.98 11.62
CA PRO A 96 -12.74 -1.71 12.32
C PRO A 96 -11.28 -1.28 12.51
N GLY A 97 -10.96 -0.03 12.17
CA GLY A 97 -9.61 0.53 12.29
C GLY A 97 -8.63 0.12 11.19
N THR A 98 -9.10 -0.58 10.15
CA THR A 98 -8.30 -0.92 8.97
C THR A 98 -8.74 -0.13 7.74
N ILE A 99 -7.91 -0.14 6.71
CA ILE A 99 -8.14 0.50 5.42
C ILE A 99 -7.99 -0.50 4.28
N THR A 100 -8.65 -0.20 3.17
CA THR A 100 -8.39 -0.81 1.87
C THR A 100 -7.65 0.19 1.00
N ILE A 101 -6.48 -0.20 0.49
CA ILE A 101 -5.70 0.58 -0.48
C ILE A 101 -6.04 0.02 -1.86
N GLY A 102 -6.97 0.66 -2.56
CA GLY A 102 -7.48 0.27 -3.86
C GLY A 102 -6.81 0.99 -5.02
N VAL A 103 -6.79 0.36 -6.18
CA VAL A 103 -6.52 1.05 -7.44
C VAL A 103 -7.69 1.99 -7.73
N VAL A 104 -7.39 3.19 -8.25
CA VAL A 104 -8.41 4.18 -8.63
C VAL A 104 -9.28 3.61 -9.75
N ASP A 105 -10.60 3.75 -9.61
CA ASP A 105 -11.60 3.29 -10.58
C ASP A 105 -11.49 1.80 -10.99
N ASN A 106 -10.97 0.97 -10.09
CA ASN A 106 -10.79 -0.47 -10.31
C ASN A 106 -11.11 -1.27 -9.01
N ALA A 107 -11.43 -2.55 -9.17
CA ALA A 107 -11.73 -3.47 -8.08
C ALA A 107 -10.48 -4.05 -7.39
N LEU A 108 -9.31 -3.92 -8.00
CA LEU A 108 -8.04 -4.41 -7.47
C LEU A 108 -7.53 -3.52 -6.33
N THR A 109 -6.82 -4.16 -5.42
CA THR A 109 -6.29 -3.55 -4.19
C THR A 109 -4.86 -3.99 -3.95
N LEU A 110 -4.16 -3.25 -3.09
CA LEU A 110 -2.90 -3.68 -2.50
C LEU A 110 -3.15 -4.93 -1.66
N GLY A 111 -2.58 -6.05 -2.05
CA GLY A 111 -2.73 -7.33 -1.37
C GLY A 111 -1.46 -8.18 -1.43
N LEU A 112 -1.58 -9.44 -1.03
CA LEU A 112 -0.47 -10.38 -1.05
C LEU A 112 -0.35 -11.05 -2.42
N HIS A 113 0.88 -11.25 -2.89
CA HIS A 113 1.11 -12.13 -4.03
C HIS A 113 0.81 -13.58 -3.61
N PRO A 114 0.05 -14.37 -4.40
CA PRO A 114 -0.34 -15.74 -4.03
C PRO A 114 0.82 -16.76 -4.05
N ALA A 115 2.03 -16.33 -4.42
CA ALA A 115 3.17 -17.24 -4.50
C ALA A 115 3.71 -17.45 -3.09
N LEU A 116 4.01 -18.71 -2.74
CA LEU A 116 4.58 -19.08 -1.44
C LEU A 116 6.09 -18.76 -1.37
N ILE A 117 6.43 -17.49 -1.54
CA ILE A 117 7.80 -16.95 -1.48
C ILE A 117 8.00 -16.17 -0.18
N PHE A 118 9.21 -16.24 0.38
CA PHE A 118 9.58 -15.54 1.61
C PHE A 118 10.78 -14.59 1.37
N PRO A 119 10.70 -13.33 1.84
CA PRO A 119 9.53 -12.69 2.46
C PRO A 119 8.35 -12.54 1.47
N PRO A 120 7.09 -12.47 1.95
CA PRO A 120 5.93 -12.32 1.08
C PRO A 120 6.03 -11.04 0.25
N LEU A 121 5.73 -11.16 -1.05
CA LEU A 121 5.63 -10.01 -1.95
C LEU A 121 4.23 -9.41 -1.91
N VAL A 122 4.16 -8.13 -2.25
CA VAL A 122 2.91 -7.39 -2.41
C VAL A 122 2.55 -7.28 -3.89
N ALA A 123 1.27 -7.43 -4.20
CA ALA A 123 0.74 -7.40 -5.55
C ALA A 123 -0.65 -6.77 -5.58
N LEU A 124 -1.13 -6.46 -6.78
CA LEU A 124 -2.52 -6.16 -7.00
C LEU A 124 -3.35 -7.43 -6.82
N SER A 125 -4.38 -7.35 -5.98
CA SER A 125 -5.24 -8.48 -5.64
C SER A 125 -6.70 -8.04 -5.66
N PRO A 126 -7.61 -8.89 -6.14
CA PRO A 126 -9.03 -8.72 -5.84
C PRO A 126 -9.26 -8.65 -4.33
N VAL A 127 -10.34 -7.97 -3.94
CA VAL A 127 -10.81 -8.03 -2.55
C VAL A 127 -11.37 -9.42 -2.29
N PHE A 128 -10.77 -10.15 -1.35
CA PHE A 128 -11.26 -11.44 -0.88
C PHE A 128 -12.01 -11.29 0.44
N ALA A 129 -12.93 -12.22 0.73
CA ALA A 129 -13.69 -12.19 2.00
C ALA A 129 -12.79 -12.37 3.23
N GLU A 130 -11.63 -13.01 3.04
CA GLU A 130 -10.61 -13.22 4.03
C GLU A 130 -9.69 -12.00 4.25
N ASP A 131 -9.81 -10.97 3.40
CA ASP A 131 -8.99 -9.77 3.51
C ASP A 131 -9.23 -9.10 4.85
N ARG A 132 -8.12 -8.75 5.50
CA ARG A 132 -8.13 -8.23 6.86
C ARG A 132 -7.99 -6.72 6.91
N GLY A 133 -7.71 -6.10 5.78
CA GLY A 133 -7.37 -4.69 5.66
C GLY A 133 -5.95 -4.38 6.15
N TRP A 134 -5.49 -3.19 5.82
CA TRP A 134 -4.21 -2.63 6.26
C TRP A 134 -4.44 -1.71 7.46
N ALA A 135 -3.52 -1.67 8.41
CA ALA A 135 -3.53 -0.71 9.50
C ALA A 135 -2.48 0.38 9.26
N LEU A 136 -2.87 1.63 9.52
CA LEU A 136 -1.96 2.78 9.48
C LEU A 136 -1.54 3.14 10.90
N GLN A 137 -0.24 3.07 11.18
CA GLN A 137 0.35 3.54 12.42
C GLN A 137 1.23 4.76 12.13
N PRO A 138 1.00 5.92 12.76
CA PRO A 138 1.90 7.07 12.60
C PRO A 138 3.35 6.71 12.95
N ALA A 139 4.29 7.04 12.07
CA ALA A 139 5.72 6.94 12.34
C ALA A 139 6.17 8.28 12.94
N GLY A 140 6.48 8.29 14.24
CA GLY A 140 6.94 9.46 15.00
C GLY A 140 8.43 9.72 14.87
#